data_AF-A0A8S7TRN8-F1
#
_entry.id   AF-A0A8S7TRN8-F1
#
_cell.length_a   1.000
_cell.length_b   1.000
_cell.length_c   1.000
_cell.angle_alpha   90.00
_cell.angle_beta   90.00
_cell.angle_gamma   90.00
#
_symmetry.space_group_name_H-M   'P 1'
#
loop_
_entity.id
_entity.type
_entity.pdbx_description
1 polymer ?
#
loop_
_entity_poly.entity_id
_entity_poly.type
_entity_poly.pdbx_seq_one_letter_code
_entity_poly.pdbx_strand_id
1 'polypeptide(L)'
;MQYRKSKLWSFKNMLSCKKTNYSIPAPTFRRLEQKEFHGEKIFYKDIIPSNNPLSTLKWNTVDSYLSKDNNPIYISHKLEEDKKDKENMHFNAVFWNNENSYTSSEELTEGIYACFSFTGSRNNYRTFIYNIYMNTLPFYGLQRKDSYDLEIIKKLDSDTYQFEYLLPVIYNEEIYKNNAHNYDETSSIQTLMKKSI
;
A
#
# COMPACT_ATOMS: atom_id res chain seq x y z
N MET A 1 -9.54 34.43 1.98
CA MET A 1 -8.42 33.47 1.87
C MET A 1 -8.90 32.10 2.34
N GLN A 2 -9.21 31.18 1.41
CA GLN A 2 -9.56 29.79 1.73
C GLN A 2 -8.31 28.93 1.54
N TYR A 3 -7.54 28.75 2.61
CA TYR A 3 -6.42 27.81 2.63
C TYR A 3 -6.87 26.58 3.45
N ARG A 4 -6.75 25.39 2.86
CA ARG A 4 -7.04 24.01 3.36
C ARG A 4 -8.30 23.34 2.80
N LYS A 5 -8.16 22.80 1.59
CA LYS A 5 -8.97 21.68 1.05
C LYS A 5 -8.10 20.66 0.30
N SER A 6 -6.90 20.38 0.77
CA SER A 6 -6.08 19.30 0.23
C SER A 6 -5.96 18.19 1.28
N LYS A 7 -6.51 17.02 0.99
CA LYS A 7 -6.31 15.74 1.70
C LYS A 7 -4.83 15.33 1.62
N LEU A 8 -3.96 16.08 2.29
CA LEU A 8 -2.52 15.85 2.31
C LEU A 8 -2.18 15.00 3.52
N TRP A 9 -1.83 13.74 3.26
CA TRP A 9 -1.11 12.92 4.23
C TRP A 9 0.35 13.39 4.30
N SER A 10 0.65 14.37 5.13
CA SER A 10 2.03 14.80 5.38
C SER A 10 2.55 14.17 6.67
N PHE A 11 3.28 13.06 6.58
CA PHE A 11 4.05 12.48 7.70
C PHE A 11 5.32 13.29 8.03
N LYS A 12 5.31 14.61 7.81
CA LYS A 12 6.51 15.44 7.72
C LYS A 12 7.32 15.51 9.03
N ASN A 13 6.77 15.03 10.15
CA ASN A 13 7.36 15.14 11.48
C ASN A 13 7.47 13.82 12.26
N MET A 14 7.20 12.66 11.65
CA MET A 14 7.33 11.36 12.34
C MET A 14 8.62 10.65 11.92
N LEU A 15 9.77 11.22 12.30
CA LEU A 15 11.05 10.51 12.18
C LEU A 15 11.09 9.44 13.27
N SER A 16 10.67 8.22 12.93
CA SER A 16 10.90 7.07 13.81
C SER A 16 12.40 6.86 14.00
N CYS A 17 12.81 6.43 15.19
CA CYS A 17 14.20 6.27 15.59
C CYS A 17 14.97 5.42 14.55
N LYS A 18 15.84 6.06 13.76
CA LYS A 18 16.66 5.39 12.75
C LYS A 18 17.61 4.44 13.48
N LYS A 19 17.35 3.14 13.45
CA LYS A 19 18.39 2.15 13.76
C LYS A 19 19.54 2.41 12.78
N THR A 20 20.73 2.70 13.31
CA THR A 20 21.96 2.85 12.53
C THR A 20 22.12 1.59 11.67
N ASN A 21 22.20 1.75 10.34
CA ASN A 21 22.30 0.72 9.29
C ASN A 21 20.98 0.19 8.66
N TYR A 22 19.84 0.87 8.80
CA TYR A 22 18.65 0.50 8.02
C TYR A 22 18.70 1.09 6.59
N SER A 23 18.90 0.24 5.58
CA SER A 23 18.72 0.62 4.17
C SER A 23 17.23 0.80 3.88
N ILE A 24 16.82 2.02 3.50
CA ILE A 24 15.43 2.31 3.14
C ILE A 24 15.15 1.69 1.77
N PRO A 25 14.21 0.72 1.65
CA PRO A 25 13.97 0.06 0.39
C PRO A 25 13.44 1.07 -0.63
N ALA A 26 14.08 1.15 -1.80
CA ALA A 26 13.62 1.99 -2.91
C ALA A 26 12.35 1.37 -3.53
N PRO A 27 11.24 2.12 -3.66
CA PRO A 27 10.10 1.65 -4.43
C PRO A 27 10.48 1.48 -5.89
N THR A 28 9.93 0.46 -6.53
CA THR A 28 9.77 0.48 -7.99
C THR A 28 8.48 1.23 -8.32
N PHE A 29 8.39 1.82 -9.50
CA PHE A 29 7.15 2.51 -9.93
C PHE A 29 6.53 1.78 -11.10
N ARG A 30 5.22 1.61 -11.07
CA ARG A 30 4.44 1.06 -12.18
C ARG A 30 3.26 1.97 -12.48
N ARG A 31 2.97 2.17 -13.77
CA ARG A 31 1.73 2.79 -14.20
C ARG A 31 0.68 1.69 -14.33
N LEU A 32 -0.45 1.84 -13.65
CA LEU A 32 -1.61 0.96 -13.79
C LEU A 32 -2.72 1.69 -14.54
N GLU A 33 -3.40 0.96 -15.41
CA GLU A 33 -4.66 1.39 -16.00
C GLU A 33 -5.79 1.25 -14.97
N GLN A 34 -6.92 1.91 -15.26
CA GLN A 34 -8.13 1.74 -14.49
C GLN A 34 -8.60 0.29 -14.56
N LYS A 35 -8.95 -0.28 -13.40
CA LYS A 35 -9.39 -1.68 -13.32
C LYS A 35 -10.51 -1.85 -12.31
N GLU A 36 -11.66 -2.30 -12.79
CA GLU A 36 -12.76 -2.76 -11.95
C GLU A 36 -12.39 -4.09 -11.29
N PHE A 37 -12.82 -4.24 -10.04
CA PHE A 37 -12.70 -5.48 -9.30
C PHE A 37 -13.94 -5.71 -8.44
N HIS A 38 -14.21 -7.00 -8.18
CA HIS A 38 -15.32 -7.43 -7.35
C HIS A 38 -14.79 -8.30 -6.22
N GLY A 39 -15.48 -8.26 -5.09
CA GLY A 39 -15.01 -8.97 -3.92
C GLY A 39 -15.88 -8.89 -2.69
N GLU A 40 -15.44 -9.63 -1.67
CA GLU A 40 -15.96 -9.55 -0.32
C GLU A 40 -15.41 -8.32 0.39
N LYS A 41 -16.31 -7.39 0.79
CA LYS A 41 -15.93 -6.18 1.52
C LYS A 41 -16.02 -6.41 3.02
N ILE A 42 -14.91 -6.18 3.71
CA ILE A 42 -14.86 -6.15 5.17
C ILE A 42 -14.51 -4.73 5.65
N PHE A 43 -14.99 -4.40 6.85
CA PHE A 43 -14.63 -3.16 7.53
C PHE A 43 -13.86 -3.50 8.79
N TYR A 44 -12.72 -2.84 8.99
CA TYR A 44 -11.94 -3.00 10.19
C TYR A 44 -11.26 -1.69 10.60
N LYS A 45 -10.92 -1.61 11.88
CA LYS A 45 -10.14 -0.51 12.43
C LYS A 45 -8.69 -0.93 12.49
N ASP A 46 -7.80 -0.04 12.07
CA ASP A 46 -6.37 -0.21 12.27
C ASP A 46 -5.74 1.14 12.63
N ILE A 47 -4.57 1.10 13.23
CA ILE A 47 -3.78 2.29 13.51
C ILE A 47 -2.64 2.27 12.50
N ILE A 48 -2.55 3.27 11.62
CA ILE A 48 -1.38 3.44 10.75
C ILE A 48 -0.82 4.85 11.01
N PRO A 49 0.43 4.98 11.45
CA PRO A 49 1.41 3.91 11.71
C PRO A 49 1.15 3.23 13.06
N SER A 50 1.09 1.89 13.08
CA SER A 50 1.12 1.09 14.31
C SER A 50 2.31 0.16 14.30
N ASN A 51 2.85 -0.11 15.48
CA ASN A 51 3.85 -1.15 15.69
C ASN A 51 3.24 -2.56 15.58
N ASN A 52 1.91 -2.66 15.48
CA ASN A 52 1.18 -3.91 15.31
C ASN A 52 -0.05 -3.75 14.40
N PRO A 53 0.13 -3.48 13.08
CA PRO A 53 -0.96 -3.30 12.13
C PRO A 53 -1.49 -4.67 11.65
N LEU A 54 -1.98 -5.49 12.59
CA LEU A 54 -2.71 -6.70 12.26
C LEU A 54 -4.13 -6.60 12.80
N SER A 55 -5.04 -6.17 11.93
CA SER A 55 -6.43 -6.52 12.12
C SER A 55 -6.57 -8.05 12.10
N THR A 56 -6.94 -8.64 13.24
CA THR A 56 -7.26 -10.08 13.37
C THR A 56 -8.33 -10.46 12.36
N LEU A 57 -9.29 -9.57 12.08
CA LEU A 57 -10.33 -9.80 11.09
C LEU A 57 -9.75 -10.00 9.68
N LYS A 58 -8.83 -9.12 9.25
CA LYS A 58 -8.16 -9.25 7.95
C LYS A 58 -7.46 -10.61 7.83
N TRP A 59 -6.67 -10.99 8.83
CA TRP A 59 -5.87 -12.21 8.74
C TRP A 59 -6.70 -13.49 8.88
N ASN A 60 -7.78 -13.47 9.66
CA ASN A 60 -8.73 -14.58 9.66
C ASN A 60 -9.36 -14.78 8.27
N THR A 61 -9.68 -13.69 7.56
CA THR A 61 -10.16 -13.76 6.18
C THR A 61 -9.09 -14.29 5.24
N VAL A 62 -7.85 -13.80 5.31
CA VAL A 62 -6.71 -14.34 4.54
C VAL A 62 -6.57 -15.85 4.74
N ASP A 63 -6.68 -16.32 5.98
CA ASP A 63 -6.51 -17.74 6.32
C ASP A 63 -7.64 -18.60 5.76
N SER A 64 -8.87 -18.09 5.79
CA SER A 64 -10.02 -18.73 5.15
C SER A 64 -9.77 -18.94 3.65
N TYR A 65 -9.31 -17.91 2.93
CA TYR A 65 -9.02 -18.02 1.49
C TYR A 65 -7.85 -18.97 1.20
N LEU A 66 -6.72 -18.83 1.90
CA LEU A 66 -5.55 -19.71 1.70
C LEU A 66 -5.78 -21.16 2.11
N SER A 67 -6.81 -21.44 2.92
CA SER A 67 -7.16 -22.82 3.28
C SER A 67 -7.92 -23.54 2.17
N LYS A 68 -8.59 -22.80 1.27
CA LYS A 68 -9.38 -23.36 0.15
C LYS A 68 -8.49 -23.68 -1.05
N ASP A 69 -7.58 -22.77 -1.37
CA ASP A 69 -6.58 -22.95 -2.41
C ASP A 69 -5.28 -22.22 -2.06
N ASN A 70 -4.20 -22.55 -2.76
CA ASN A 70 -2.91 -21.85 -2.62
C ASN A 70 -2.76 -20.70 -3.63
N ASN A 71 -3.88 -20.17 -4.17
CA ASN A 71 -3.80 -19.07 -5.11
C ASN A 71 -3.41 -17.77 -4.39
N PRO A 72 -2.75 -16.82 -5.09
CA PRO A 72 -2.51 -15.50 -4.54
C PRO A 72 -3.84 -14.81 -4.22
N ILE A 73 -3.91 -14.21 -3.04
CA ILE A 73 -5.04 -13.38 -2.62
C ILE A 73 -4.74 -11.95 -3.00
N TYR A 74 -5.72 -11.29 -3.61
CA TYR A 74 -5.67 -9.87 -3.94
C TYR A 74 -6.59 -9.11 -2.99
N ILE A 75 -6.08 -8.05 -2.39
CA ILE A 75 -6.81 -7.26 -1.39
C ILE A 75 -6.62 -5.79 -1.72
N SER A 76 -7.72 -5.07 -1.92
CA SER A 76 -7.69 -3.62 -2.09
C SER A 76 -8.13 -2.91 -0.81
N HIS A 77 -7.30 -2.01 -0.27
CA HIS A 77 -7.64 -1.25 0.92
C HIS A 77 -7.89 0.20 0.58
N LYS A 78 -8.92 0.78 1.20
CA LYS A 78 -9.19 2.21 1.16
C LYS A 78 -9.47 2.72 2.55
N LEU A 79 -8.95 3.92 2.83
CA LEU A 79 -9.25 4.64 4.05
C LEU A 79 -10.67 5.20 3.98
N GLU A 80 -11.44 4.96 5.03
CA GLU A 80 -12.72 5.60 5.28
C GLU A 80 -12.51 6.76 6.26
N GLU A 81 -13.05 7.92 5.94
CA GLU A 81 -13.08 9.05 6.87
C GLU A 81 -14.22 8.86 7.86
N ASP A 82 -13.93 8.38 9.07
CA ASP A 82 -14.87 8.50 10.18
C ASP A 82 -14.63 9.83 10.90
N LYS A 83 -15.62 10.73 10.83
CA LYS A 83 -15.54 12.05 11.49
C LYS A 83 -15.68 11.96 13.02
N LYS A 84 -16.14 10.83 13.56
CA LYS A 84 -16.44 10.66 14.99
C LYS A 84 -15.31 9.95 15.75
N ASP A 85 -14.56 9.06 15.12
CA ASP A 85 -13.42 8.35 15.72
C ASP A 85 -12.12 8.95 15.18
N LYS A 86 -11.46 9.78 16.02
CA LYS A 86 -10.17 10.41 15.66
C LYS A 86 -8.97 9.57 16.08
N GLU A 87 -9.18 8.53 16.87
CA GLU A 87 -8.10 7.72 17.44
C GLU A 87 -7.74 6.55 16.51
N ASN A 88 -8.74 6.02 15.79
CA ASN A 88 -8.55 4.90 14.88
C ASN A 88 -8.73 5.32 13.43
N MET A 89 -7.97 4.69 12.54
CA MET A 89 -8.20 4.81 11.11
C MET A 89 -9.15 3.70 10.68
N HIS A 90 -10.21 4.08 9.99
CA HIS A 90 -11.18 3.14 9.48
C HIS A 90 -10.74 2.70 8.10
N PHE A 91 -10.57 1.39 7.91
CA PHE A 91 -10.27 0.82 6.62
C PHE A 91 -11.44 -0.03 6.16
N ASN A 92 -11.72 0.07 4.87
CA ASN A 92 -12.37 -1.02 4.18
C ASN A 92 -11.28 -1.84 3.46
N ALA A 93 -11.46 -3.15 3.41
CA ALA A 93 -10.71 -4.03 2.53
C ALA A 93 -11.69 -4.81 1.68
N VAL A 94 -11.35 -4.95 0.41
CA VAL A 94 -12.08 -5.80 -0.52
C VAL A 94 -11.16 -6.93 -0.92
N PHE A 95 -11.52 -8.15 -0.54
CA PHE A 95 -10.86 -9.38 -0.95
C PHE A 95 -11.40 -9.79 -2.30
N TRP A 96 -10.55 -9.77 -3.32
CA TRP A 96 -11.01 -10.04 -4.68
C TRP A 96 -11.40 -11.50 -4.77
N ASN A 97 -12.63 -11.75 -5.21
CA ASN A 97 -13.11 -13.08 -5.51
C ASN A 97 -13.94 -13.04 -6.79
N ASN A 98 -13.81 -14.10 -7.60
CA ASN A 98 -14.55 -14.23 -8.87
C ASN A 98 -15.85 -15.04 -8.69
N GLU A 99 -16.22 -15.36 -7.45
CA GLU A 99 -17.41 -16.17 -7.15
C GLU A 99 -18.64 -15.28 -6.92
N ASN A 100 -19.80 -15.80 -7.32
CA ASN A 100 -21.09 -15.10 -7.44
C ASN A 100 -21.70 -14.53 -6.13
N SER A 101 -20.96 -14.48 -5.03
CA SER A 101 -21.36 -13.78 -3.80
C SER A 101 -20.78 -12.36 -3.79
N TYR A 102 -21.07 -11.59 -4.84
CA TYR A 102 -20.61 -10.20 -4.93
C TYR A 102 -21.29 -9.36 -3.86
N THR A 103 -20.50 -8.83 -2.91
CA THR A 103 -21.00 -7.84 -1.93
C THR A 103 -20.54 -6.42 -2.26
N SER A 104 -19.54 -6.26 -3.13
CA SER A 104 -19.05 -4.94 -3.57
C SER A 104 -18.44 -4.96 -4.97
N SER A 105 -18.61 -3.84 -5.69
CA SER A 105 -17.95 -3.54 -6.96
C SER A 105 -17.20 -2.23 -6.79
N GLU A 106 -15.90 -2.24 -7.04
CA GLU A 106 -15.00 -1.11 -6.77
C GLU A 106 -13.94 -1.02 -7.87
N GLU A 107 -13.06 -0.02 -7.80
CA GLU A 107 -12.14 0.29 -8.89
C GLU A 107 -10.75 0.71 -8.39
N LEU A 108 -9.71 0.17 -9.02
CA LEU A 108 -8.36 0.74 -8.97
C LEU A 108 -8.27 1.89 -9.96
N THR A 109 -7.98 3.09 -9.46
CA THR A 109 -7.85 4.26 -10.32
C THR A 109 -6.57 4.17 -11.15
N GLU A 110 -6.61 4.66 -12.39
CA GLU A 110 -5.40 4.83 -13.18
C GLU A 110 -4.36 5.75 -12.49
N GLY A 111 -3.08 5.48 -12.78
CA GLY A 111 -1.98 6.34 -12.33
C GLY A 111 -0.71 5.58 -11.94
N ILE A 112 0.17 6.27 -11.21
CA ILE A 112 1.45 5.72 -10.74
C ILE A 112 1.27 5.08 -9.37
N TYR A 113 1.77 3.85 -9.25
CA TYR A 113 1.83 3.09 -8.02
C TYR A 113 3.29 2.88 -7.62
N ALA A 114 3.59 3.14 -6.36
CA ALA A 114 4.83 2.71 -5.73
C ALA A 114 4.68 1.24 -5.32
N CYS A 115 5.54 0.40 -5.87
CA CYS A 115 5.49 -1.05 -5.74
C CYS A 115 6.62 -1.53 -4.82
N PHE A 116 6.23 -2.29 -3.81
CA PHE A 116 7.10 -2.92 -2.84
C PHE A 116 6.86 -4.42 -2.83
N SER A 117 7.92 -5.21 -2.66
CA SER A 117 7.78 -6.65 -2.47
C SER A 117 8.72 -7.15 -1.39
N PHE A 118 8.27 -8.18 -0.68
CA PHE A 118 9.02 -8.81 0.39
C PHE A 118 8.58 -10.26 0.58
N THR A 119 9.50 -11.14 0.97
CA THR A 119 9.19 -12.53 1.34
C THR A 119 9.53 -12.76 2.80
N GLY A 120 8.59 -13.29 3.57
CA GLY A 120 8.81 -13.64 4.97
C GLY A 120 7.52 -14.03 5.70
N SER A 121 7.57 -13.99 7.03
CA SER A 121 6.44 -14.34 7.89
C SER A 121 5.42 -13.21 8.04
N ARG A 122 4.24 -13.51 8.60
CA ARG A 122 3.24 -12.50 8.99
C ARG A 122 3.77 -11.49 10.02
N ASN A 123 4.73 -11.89 10.85
CA ASN A 123 5.38 -10.96 11.78
C ASN A 123 6.30 -9.98 11.05
N ASN A 124 7.00 -10.44 10.00
CA ASN A 124 7.81 -9.56 9.17
C ASN A 124 6.95 -8.57 8.37
N TYR A 125 5.76 -8.99 7.92
CA TYR A 125 4.80 -8.11 7.23
C TYR A 125 4.48 -6.83 8.01
N ARG A 126 4.29 -6.91 9.33
CA ARG A 126 4.03 -5.74 10.20
C ARG A 126 5.13 -4.70 10.07
N THR A 127 6.37 -5.16 10.14
CA THR A 127 7.56 -4.32 10.06
C THR A 127 7.70 -3.73 8.65
N PHE A 128 7.40 -4.52 7.63
CA PHE A 128 7.42 -4.09 6.24
C PHE A 128 6.45 -2.95 5.95
N ILE A 129 5.16 -3.09 6.31
CA ILE A 129 4.15 -2.04 6.13
C ILE A 129 4.52 -0.80 6.95
N TYR A 130 4.91 -0.96 8.22
CA TYR A 130 5.35 0.17 9.05
C TYR A 130 6.48 0.96 8.39
N ASN A 131 7.51 0.27 7.90
CA ASN A 131 8.66 0.91 7.27
C ASN A 131 8.31 1.64 5.97
N ILE A 132 7.37 1.11 5.18
CA ILE A 132 6.88 1.80 3.98
C ILE A 132 6.31 3.16 4.39
N TYR A 133 5.36 3.19 5.31
CA TYR A 133 4.66 4.42 5.70
C TYR A 133 5.55 5.39 6.49
N MET A 134 6.42 4.89 7.36
CA MET A 134 7.18 5.73 8.29
C MET A 134 8.54 6.18 7.79
N ASN A 135 9.15 5.40 6.90
CA ASN A 135 10.51 5.65 6.45
C ASN A 135 10.54 5.87 4.94
N THR A 136 9.99 4.94 4.17
CA THR A 136 10.12 4.98 2.71
C THR A 136 9.34 6.12 2.07
N LEU A 137 8.02 6.26 2.33
CA LEU A 137 7.24 7.34 1.73
C LEU A 137 7.77 8.73 2.09
N PRO A 138 8.08 9.05 3.36
CA PRO A 138 8.65 10.35 3.71
C PRO A 138 10.03 10.59 3.10
N PHE A 139 10.90 9.57 3.06
CA PHE A 139 12.24 9.68 2.49
C PHE A 139 12.22 10.04 1.00
N TYR A 140 11.34 9.40 0.22
CA TYR A 140 11.19 9.66 -1.21
C TYR A 140 10.21 10.80 -1.53
N GLY A 141 9.67 11.49 -0.51
CA GLY A 141 8.67 12.55 -0.69
C GLY A 141 7.37 12.08 -1.34
N LEU A 142 7.05 10.79 -1.24
CA LEU A 142 5.86 10.19 -1.81
C LEU A 142 4.65 10.43 -0.92
N GLN A 143 3.50 10.69 -1.54
CA GLN A 143 2.22 10.86 -0.85
C GLN A 143 1.23 9.84 -1.38
N ARG A 144 0.54 9.14 -0.47
CA ARG A 144 -0.55 8.22 -0.82
C ARG A 144 -1.70 9.00 -1.46
N LYS A 145 -2.23 8.50 -2.57
CA LYS A 145 -3.48 8.98 -3.17
C LYS A 145 -4.67 8.42 -2.38
N ASP A 146 -5.74 9.21 -2.25
CA ASP A 146 -7.00 8.77 -1.65
C ASP A 146 -7.80 7.85 -2.60
N SER A 147 -7.28 6.64 -2.79
CA SER A 147 -7.86 5.59 -3.63
C SER A 147 -7.51 4.22 -3.07
N TYR A 148 -8.09 3.17 -3.67
CA TYR A 148 -7.73 1.79 -3.36
C TYR A 148 -6.26 1.52 -3.68
N ASP A 149 -5.56 0.90 -2.74
CA ASP A 149 -4.29 0.23 -3.00
C ASP A 149 -4.53 -1.20 -3.49
N LEU A 150 -3.45 -1.91 -3.82
CA LEU A 150 -3.49 -3.33 -4.12
C LEU A 150 -2.40 -4.06 -3.35
N GLU A 151 -2.82 -4.99 -2.51
CA GLU A 151 -1.96 -5.95 -1.82
C GLU A 151 -2.17 -7.34 -2.43
N ILE A 152 -1.07 -8.06 -2.63
CA ILE A 152 -1.07 -9.43 -3.11
C ILE A 152 -0.34 -10.28 -2.08
N ILE A 153 -1.01 -11.32 -1.57
CA ILE A 153 -0.46 -12.26 -0.60
C ILE A 153 -0.46 -13.64 -1.22
N LYS A 154 0.74 -14.22 -1.38
CA LYS A 154 0.90 -15.60 -1.86
C LYS A 154 1.57 -16.44 -0.79
N LYS A 155 0.94 -17.54 -0.39
CA LYS A 155 1.55 -18.53 0.50
C LYS A 155 2.59 -19.33 -0.28
N LEU A 156 3.82 -19.41 0.23
CA LEU A 156 4.89 -20.23 -0.35
C LEU A 156 5.05 -21.54 0.42
N ASP A 157 4.97 -21.46 1.75
CA ASP A 157 5.06 -22.61 2.66
C ASP A 157 4.27 -22.32 3.96
N SER A 158 4.33 -23.21 4.96
CA SER A 158 3.61 -23.16 6.24
C SER A 158 3.60 -21.79 6.93
N ASP A 159 4.74 -21.11 7.05
CA ASP A 159 4.87 -19.77 7.67
C ASP A 159 5.60 -18.74 6.77
N THR A 160 5.72 -19.03 5.47
CA THR A 160 6.40 -18.14 4.51
C THR A 160 5.45 -17.67 3.43
N TYR A 161 5.44 -16.36 3.23
CA TYR A 161 4.58 -15.68 2.28
C TYR A 161 5.41 -14.74 1.41
N GLN A 162 4.98 -14.57 0.17
CA GLN A 162 5.39 -13.48 -0.70
C GLN A 162 4.32 -12.39 -0.63
N PHE A 163 4.76 -11.17 -0.38
CA PHE A 163 3.93 -9.97 -0.34
C PHE A 163 4.30 -9.04 -1.49
N GLU A 164 3.31 -8.52 -2.19
CA GLU A 164 3.44 -7.37 -3.08
C GLU A 164 2.47 -6.29 -2.63
N TYR A 165 2.94 -5.05 -2.56
CA TYR A 165 2.13 -3.90 -2.16
C TYR A 165 2.29 -2.78 -3.17
N LEU A 166 1.20 -2.45 -3.84
CA LEU A 166 1.10 -1.42 -4.86
C LEU A 166 0.29 -0.26 -4.25
N LEU A 167 1.01 0.78 -3.86
CA LEU A 167 0.43 1.95 -3.24
C LEU A 167 0.25 3.06 -4.29
N PRO A 168 -0.98 3.54 -4.55
CA PRO A 168 -1.18 4.66 -5.45
C PRO A 168 -0.57 5.92 -4.83
N VAL A 169 0.27 6.61 -5.60
CA VAL A 169 0.97 7.80 -5.13
C VAL A 169 0.69 9.01 -5.99
N ILE A 170 0.71 10.19 -5.36
CA ILE A 170 0.76 11.46 -6.06
C ILE A 170 2.19 11.62 -6.56
N TYR A 171 2.41 11.27 -7.81
CA TYR A 171 3.67 11.54 -8.50
C TYR A 171 3.60 12.93 -9.12
N ASN A 172 4.36 13.87 -8.56
CA ASN A 172 4.59 15.16 -9.18
C ASN A 172 6.02 15.18 -9.74
N GLU A 173 6.15 15.21 -11.07
CA GLU A 173 7.45 15.24 -11.77
C GLU A 173 8.38 16.35 -11.26
N GLU A 174 7.83 17.51 -10.88
CA GLU A 174 8.61 18.64 -10.38
C GLU A 174 9.18 18.37 -8.97
N ILE A 175 8.41 17.68 -8.11
CA ILE A 175 8.87 17.28 -6.77
C ILE A 175 9.97 16.23 -6.90
N TYR A 176 9.84 15.28 -7.83
CA TYR A 176 10.85 14.26 -8.05
C TYR A 176 12.15 14.86 -8.63
N LYS A 177 12.08 15.74 -9.64
CA LYS A 177 13.27 16.40 -10.21
C LYS A 177 14.02 17.24 -9.16
N ASN A 178 13.30 17.95 -8.29
CA ASN A 178 13.90 18.74 -7.21
C ASN A 178 14.52 17.89 -6.10
N ASN A 179 13.98 16.70 -5.81
CA ASN A 179 14.54 15.77 -4.83
C ASN A 179 15.65 14.87 -5.41
N ALA A 180 15.61 14.56 -6.72
CA ALA A 180 16.61 13.77 -7.42
C ALA A 180 17.93 14.51 -7.62
N HIS A 181 17.94 15.85 -7.60
CA HIS A 181 19.20 16.61 -7.56
C HIS A 181 20.00 16.44 -6.25
N ASN A 182 19.40 15.83 -5.22
CA ASN A 182 20.09 15.47 -3.97
C ASN A 182 20.49 13.99 -3.88
N TYR A 183 20.16 13.16 -4.89
CA TYR A 183 20.47 11.73 -4.87
C TYR A 183 20.90 11.26 -6.27
N ASP A 184 22.18 10.90 -6.38
CA ASP A 184 22.78 10.31 -7.58
C ASP A 184 22.04 9.00 -7.94
N GLU A 185 21.31 9.02 -9.06
CA GLU A 185 21.31 8.01 -10.14
C GLU A 185 20.06 8.15 -11.02
N THR A 186 20.24 8.88 -12.13
CA THR A 186 19.26 9.18 -13.19
C THR A 186 19.13 8.07 -14.25
N SER A 187 19.00 6.79 -13.88
CA SER A 187 18.98 5.70 -14.89
C SER A 187 17.67 4.91 -15.05
N SER A 188 16.76 4.90 -14.08
CA SER A 188 15.67 3.89 -14.10
C SER A 188 14.36 4.33 -14.76
N ILE A 189 14.09 5.64 -14.94
CA ILE A 189 12.76 6.12 -15.38
C ILE A 189 12.63 6.31 -16.89
N GLN A 190 13.71 6.60 -17.64
CA GLN A 190 13.60 6.70 -19.10
C GLN A 190 13.21 5.37 -19.77
N THR A 191 13.45 4.24 -19.09
CA THR A 191 13.09 2.90 -19.57
C THR A 191 11.60 2.57 -19.39
N LEU A 192 10.88 3.26 -18.50
CA LEU A 192 9.46 3.00 -18.20
C LEU A 192 8.48 3.46 -19.29
N MET A 193 8.92 4.30 -20.25
CA MET A 193 8.07 4.76 -21.36
C MET A 193 8.08 3.84 -22.60
N LYS A 194 8.83 2.71 -22.60
CA LYS A 194 9.02 1.89 -23.81
C LYS A 194 8.48 0.45 -23.75
N LYS A 195 7.84 0.03 -22.65
CA LYS A 195 7.20 -1.29 -22.60
C LYS A 195 5.79 -1.17 -22.01
N SER A 196 4.88 -0.70 -22.85
CA SER A 196 3.49 -1.11 -22.75
C SER A 196 3.41 -2.61 -23.04
N ILE A 197 2.68 -3.32 -22.19
CA ILE A 197 2.10 -4.63 -22.52
C ILE A 197 1.01 -4.40 -23.56
#